data_AF-A0A024HAQ0-F1
#
_entry.id   AF-A0A024HAQ0-F1
#
_cell.length_a   1.000
_cell.length_b   1.000
_cell.length_c   1.000
_cell.angle_alpha   90.00
_cell.angle_beta   90.00
_cell.angle_gamma   90.00
#
_symmetry.space_group_name_H-M   'P 1'
#
loop_
_entity.id
_entity.type
_entity.pdbx_description
1 polymer ?
#
loop_
_entity_poly.entity_id
_entity_poly.type
_entity_poly.pdbx_seq_one_letter_code
_entity_poly.pdbx_strand_id
1 'polypeptide(L)'
;MSTVQHIQPQQQPAAPALTYLTPEFAKHLGAFNAMTRALREAGIEIEALVEKDNRIFIRAEDSGLIKTNFLSEVRGMRYRTEGKLTHNVVTIRGVDVAWLTPVKEQDQ
;
A
#
# COMPACT_ATOMS: atom_id res chain seq x y z
N MET A 1 62.74 22.41 -24.87
CA MET A 1 61.40 22.56 -25.45
C MET A 1 60.57 21.40 -24.94
N SER A 2 59.65 21.61 -23.99
CA SER A 2 58.78 20.56 -23.47
C SER A 2 57.33 20.92 -23.73
N THR A 3 56.65 20.09 -24.50
CA THR A 3 55.26 20.23 -24.93
C THR A 3 54.32 19.86 -23.78
N VAL A 4 53.47 20.79 -23.35
CA VAL A 4 52.42 20.53 -22.36
C VAL A 4 51.25 19.84 -23.07
N GLN A 5 50.98 18.58 -22.73
CA GLN A 5 49.80 17.86 -23.21
C GLN A 5 48.53 18.45 -22.59
N HIS A 6 47.62 18.89 -23.44
CA HIS A 6 46.29 19.36 -23.06
C HIS A 6 45.44 18.14 -22.66
N ILE A 7 45.11 18.01 -21.38
CA ILE A 7 44.22 16.96 -20.88
C ILE A 7 42.78 17.44 -21.11
N GLN A 8 42.07 16.89 -22.10
CA GLN A 8 40.63 17.11 -22.23
C GLN A 8 39.91 16.36 -21.10
N PRO A 9 39.00 17.00 -20.35
CA PRO A 9 38.19 16.30 -19.37
C PRO A 9 37.27 15.34 -20.13
N GLN A 10 37.46 14.04 -19.92
CA GLN A 10 36.51 13.04 -20.41
C GLN A 10 35.16 13.30 -19.74
N GLN A 11 34.16 13.68 -20.52
CA GLN A 11 32.78 13.80 -20.04
C GLN A 11 32.31 12.42 -19.60
N GLN A 12 32.26 12.24 -18.29
CA GLN A 12 31.70 11.05 -17.66
C GLN A 12 30.20 11.00 -18.02
N PRO A 13 29.67 9.89 -18.56
CA PRO A 13 28.24 9.76 -18.82
C PRO A 13 27.49 10.03 -17.52
N ALA A 14 26.60 11.02 -17.51
CA ALA A 14 25.79 11.32 -16.34
C ALA A 14 25.00 10.06 -15.97
N ALA A 15 25.29 9.47 -14.81
CA ALA A 15 24.49 8.39 -14.28
C ALA A 15 23.03 8.87 -14.19
N PRO A 16 22.03 8.02 -14.56
CA PRO A 16 20.63 8.43 -14.46
C PRO A 16 20.35 8.86 -13.02
N ALA A 17 19.78 10.05 -12.85
CA ALA A 17 19.40 10.54 -11.54
C ALA A 17 18.50 9.49 -10.88
N LEU A 18 18.95 8.95 -9.73
CA LEU A 18 18.15 8.09 -8.87
C LEU A 18 16.90 8.86 -8.45
N THR A 19 15.83 8.70 -9.22
CA THR A 19 14.57 9.40 -8.97
C THR A 19 13.75 8.49 -8.09
N TYR A 20 13.84 8.72 -6.77
CA TYR A 20 13.12 7.95 -5.75
C TYR A 20 11.59 8.10 -5.85
N LEU A 21 11.10 9.14 -6.54
CA LEU A 21 9.69 9.44 -6.71
C LEU A 21 9.30 9.39 -8.18
N THR A 22 9.14 8.19 -8.73
CA THR A 22 8.61 8.04 -10.08
C THR A 22 7.12 8.44 -10.10
N PRO A 23 6.57 8.87 -11.26
CA PRO A 23 5.14 9.20 -11.38
C PRO A 23 4.21 8.07 -10.92
N GLU A 24 4.59 6.82 -11.18
CA GLU A 24 3.84 5.63 -10.78
C GLU A 24 3.82 5.50 -9.25
N PHE A 25 4.98 5.69 -8.60
CA PHE A 25 5.07 5.68 -7.15
C PHE A 25 4.30 6.84 -6.51
N ALA A 26 4.34 8.04 -7.09
CA ALA A 26 3.55 9.18 -6.63
C ALA A 26 2.04 8.92 -6.75
N LYS A 27 1.58 8.32 -7.86
CA LYS A 27 0.19 7.92 -8.04
C LYS A 27 -0.24 6.87 -7.01
N HIS A 28 0.62 5.90 -6.77
CA HIS A 28 0.41 4.85 -5.77
C HIS A 28 0.24 5.43 -4.37
N LEU A 29 1.20 6.27 -3.94
CA LEU A 29 1.17 6.94 -2.65
C LEU A 29 -0.05 7.86 -2.52
N GLY A 30 -0.45 8.54 -3.59
CA GLY A 30 -1.66 9.35 -3.65
C GLY A 30 -2.93 8.53 -3.35
N ALA A 31 -3.08 7.36 -4.00
CA ALA A 31 -4.21 6.47 -3.75
C ALA A 31 -4.20 5.91 -2.32
N PHE A 32 -3.04 5.50 -1.82
CA PHE A 32 -2.86 4.99 -0.46
C PHE A 32 -3.24 6.03 0.61
N ASN A 33 -2.76 7.26 0.45
CA ASN A 33 -3.06 8.36 1.37
C ASN A 33 -4.53 8.78 1.30
N ALA A 34 -5.12 8.81 0.10
CA ALA A 34 -6.54 9.09 -0.07
C ALA A 34 -7.40 8.02 0.62
N MET A 35 -7.04 6.74 0.51
CA MET A 35 -7.74 5.65 1.19
C MET A 35 -7.61 5.75 2.71
N THR A 36 -6.40 6.04 3.21
CA THR A 36 -6.13 6.25 4.64
C THR A 36 -7.03 7.35 5.22
N ARG A 37 -7.18 8.47 4.50
CA ARG A 37 -8.06 9.57 4.91
C ARG A 37 -9.52 9.16 4.89
N ALA A 38 -9.97 8.54 3.80
CA ALA A 38 -11.36 8.10 3.65
C ALA A 38 -11.76 7.09 4.75
N LEU A 39 -10.88 6.17 5.12
CA LEU A 39 -11.13 5.23 6.23
C LEU A 39 -11.33 5.97 7.56
N ARG A 40 -10.45 6.93 7.88
CA ARG A 40 -10.57 7.74 9.10
C ARG A 40 -11.82 8.59 9.11
N GLU A 41 -12.18 9.20 7.98
CA GLU A 41 -13.42 9.99 7.81
C GLU A 41 -14.68 9.12 7.99
N ALA A 42 -14.61 7.84 7.59
CA ALA A 42 -15.67 6.86 7.81
C ALA A 42 -15.69 6.29 9.25
N GLY A 43 -14.82 6.77 10.14
CA GLY A 43 -14.73 6.33 11.54
C GLY A 43 -14.07 4.96 11.72
N ILE A 44 -13.31 4.49 10.73
CA ILE A 44 -12.60 3.21 10.77
C ILE A 44 -11.23 3.40 11.39
N GLU A 45 -10.94 2.63 12.45
CA GLU A 45 -9.64 2.65 13.10
C GLU A 45 -8.61 1.86 12.29
N ILE A 46 -7.47 2.52 12.01
CA ILE A 46 -6.35 1.93 11.27
C ILE A 46 -5.32 1.43 12.28
N GLU A 47 -5.03 0.14 12.24
CA GLU A 47 -4.05 -0.51 13.11
C GLU A 47 -2.63 -0.47 12.52
N ALA A 48 -2.50 -0.59 11.20
CA ALA A 48 -1.20 -0.52 10.55
C ALA A 48 -1.29 -0.05 9.09
N LEU A 49 -0.22 0.61 8.64
CA LEU A 49 0.00 1.01 7.25
C LEU A 49 1.21 0.25 6.72
N VAL A 50 1.01 -0.54 5.66
CA VAL A 50 2.06 -1.33 5.00
C VAL A 50 2.15 -0.88 3.54
N GLU A 51 2.82 0.26 3.34
CA GLU A 51 2.93 0.93 2.04
C GLU A 51 3.56 0.04 0.97
N LYS A 52 4.59 -0.75 1.33
CA LYS A 52 5.29 -1.67 0.40
C LYS A 52 4.35 -2.70 -0.26
N ASP A 53 3.31 -3.10 0.46
CA ASP A 53 2.33 -4.11 0.03
C ASP A 53 1.01 -3.44 -0.40
N ASN A 54 0.99 -2.09 -0.43
CA ASN A 54 -0.18 -1.27 -0.67
C ASN A 54 -1.38 -1.65 0.21
N ARG A 55 -1.10 -1.93 1.49
CA ARG A 55 -2.05 -2.54 2.40
C ARG A 55 -2.26 -1.72 3.65
N ILE A 56 -3.51 -1.54 4.03
CA ILE A 56 -3.94 -0.88 5.26
C ILE A 56 -4.64 -1.92 6.12
N PHE A 57 -4.20 -2.07 7.38
CA PHE A 57 -4.86 -2.93 8.35
C PHE A 57 -5.80 -2.10 9.22
N ILE A 58 -7.02 -2.59 9.38
CA ILE A 58 -8.06 -1.98 10.21
C ILE A 58 -8.48 -2.95 11.32
N ARG A 59 -9.14 -2.41 12.34
CA ARG A 59 -9.80 -3.20 13.36
C ARG A 59 -10.86 -4.12 12.77
N ALA A 60 -10.93 -5.34 13.28
CA ALA A 60 -11.91 -6.32 12.81
C ALA A 60 -13.35 -5.89 13.11
N GLU A 61 -13.55 -5.19 14.23
CA GLU A 61 -14.81 -4.63 14.69
C GLU A 61 -15.36 -3.60 13.70
N ASP A 62 -14.48 -2.86 13.04
CA ASP A 62 -14.83 -1.80 12.09
C ASP A 62 -15.05 -2.35 10.67
N SER A 63 -14.83 -3.65 10.42
CA SER A 63 -15.02 -4.26 9.10
C SER A 63 -16.46 -4.11 8.56
N GLY A 64 -17.45 -3.95 9.43
CA GLY A 64 -18.83 -3.63 9.04
C GLY A 64 -18.95 -2.28 8.32
N LEU A 65 -18.15 -1.28 8.72
CA LEU A 65 -18.15 0.05 8.13
C LEU A 65 -17.60 0.04 6.69
N ILE A 66 -16.81 -0.97 6.32
CA ILE A 66 -16.39 -1.18 4.93
C ILE A 66 -17.58 -1.44 4.03
N LYS A 67 -18.52 -2.30 4.46
CA LYS A 67 -19.74 -2.58 3.70
C LYS A 67 -20.64 -1.34 3.62
N THR A 68 -20.74 -0.58 4.69
CA THR A 68 -21.59 0.63 4.73
C THR A 68 -21.05 1.73 3.82
N ASN A 69 -19.74 1.99 3.84
CA ASN A 69 -19.16 3.18 3.22
C ASN A 69 -18.49 2.92 1.87
N PHE A 70 -18.04 1.69 1.58
CA PHE A 70 -17.16 1.42 0.43
C PHE A 70 -17.59 0.24 -0.43
N LEU A 71 -18.73 -0.39 -0.18
CA LEU A 71 -19.14 -1.61 -0.89
C LEU A 71 -19.20 -1.43 -2.42
N SER A 72 -19.69 -0.29 -2.90
CA SER A 72 -19.76 0.03 -4.34
C SER A 72 -18.38 0.16 -5.00
N GLU A 73 -17.33 0.33 -4.21
CA GLU A 73 -15.97 0.55 -4.65
C GLU A 73 -15.08 -0.69 -4.50
N VAL A 74 -15.58 -1.75 -3.86
CA VAL A 74 -14.87 -3.01 -3.72
C VAL A 74 -14.70 -3.66 -5.09
N ARG A 75 -13.44 -3.92 -5.47
CA ARG A 75 -13.07 -4.57 -6.73
C ARG A 75 -12.65 -6.02 -6.59
N GLY A 76 -12.44 -6.48 -5.35
CA GLY A 76 -12.11 -7.86 -5.06
C GLY A 76 -12.13 -8.11 -3.56
N MET A 77 -12.40 -9.36 -3.18
CA MET A 77 -12.38 -9.83 -1.81
C MET A 77 -11.64 -11.17 -1.76
N ARG A 78 -10.72 -11.30 -0.81
CA ARG A 78 -9.88 -12.48 -0.60
C ARG A 78 -9.85 -12.80 0.89
N TYR A 79 -9.80 -14.08 1.22
CA TYR A 79 -9.54 -14.52 2.58
C TYR A 79 -8.48 -15.62 2.58
N ARG A 80 -7.61 -15.60 3.58
CA ARG A 80 -6.61 -16.66 3.81
C ARG A 80 -6.55 -16.98 5.28
N THR A 81 -6.75 -18.25 5.61
CA THR A 81 -6.61 -18.73 6.99
C THR A 81 -5.19 -19.22 7.24
N GLU A 82 -4.57 -18.71 8.29
CA GLU A 82 -3.25 -19.10 8.77
C GLU A 82 -3.33 -19.39 10.27
N GLY A 83 -3.21 -20.68 10.63
CA GLY A 83 -3.41 -21.12 12.01
C GLY A 83 -4.80 -20.79 12.53
N LYS A 84 -4.87 -19.98 13.59
CA LYS A 84 -6.12 -19.58 14.26
C LYS A 84 -6.71 -18.27 13.75
N LEU A 85 -6.13 -17.66 12.72
CA LEU A 85 -6.56 -16.36 12.19
C LEU A 85 -6.92 -16.46 10.72
N THR A 86 -7.95 -15.72 10.32
CA THR A 86 -8.32 -15.49 8.93
C THR A 86 -7.98 -14.06 8.56
N HIS A 87 -7.10 -13.90 7.57
CA HIS A 87 -6.77 -12.64 6.92
C HIS A 87 -7.86 -12.33 5.90
N ASN A 88 -8.69 -11.35 6.19
CA ASN A 88 -9.68 -10.82 5.26
C ASN A 88 -9.05 -9.64 4.53
N VAL A 89 -9.22 -9.58 3.21
CA VAL A 89 -8.70 -8.50 2.38
C VAL A 89 -9.75 -8.11 1.37
N VAL A 90 -10.01 -6.81 1.25
CA VAL A 90 -10.76 -6.22 0.14
C VAL A 90 -9.89 -5.22 -0.61
N THR A 91 -10.05 -5.13 -1.91
CA THR A 91 -9.35 -4.12 -2.72
C THR A 91 -10.30 -2.96 -3.02
N ILE A 92 -9.96 -1.76 -2.58
CA ILE A 92 -10.76 -0.53 -2.73
C ILE A 92 -9.87 0.53 -3.37
N ARG A 93 -10.30 1.12 -4.49
CA ARG A 93 -9.52 2.13 -5.24
C ARG A 93 -8.07 1.69 -5.55
N GLY A 94 -7.83 0.38 -5.68
CA GLY A 94 -6.51 -0.19 -5.92
C GLY A 94 -5.64 -0.38 -4.67
N VAL A 95 -6.14 -0.08 -3.47
CA VAL A 95 -5.48 -0.29 -2.16
C VAL A 95 -6.11 -1.51 -1.48
N ASP A 96 -5.30 -2.37 -0.88
CA ASP A 96 -5.79 -3.49 -0.09
C ASP A 96 -6.14 -3.01 1.33
N VAL A 97 -7.37 -3.22 1.78
CA VAL A 97 -7.81 -3.00 3.16
C VAL A 97 -8.03 -4.36 3.80
N ALA A 98 -7.36 -4.60 4.92
CA ALA A 98 -7.27 -5.91 5.55
C ALA A 98 -7.63 -5.89 7.04
N TRP A 99 -8.16 -7.01 7.54
CA TRP A 99 -8.40 -7.22 8.97
C TRP A 99 -8.32 -8.70 9.31
N LEU A 100 -7.99 -8.99 10.57
CA LEU A 100 -7.83 -10.35 11.07
C LEU A 100 -9.07 -10.75 11.87
N THR A 101 -9.64 -11.91 11.59
CA THR A 101 -10.70 -12.50 12.42
C THR A 101 -10.23 -13.84 12.96
N PRO A 102 -10.57 -14.22 14.20
CA PRO A 102 -10.38 -15.59 14.66
C PRO A 102 -11.06 -16.57 13.71
N VAL A 103 -10.41 -17.71 13.46
CA VAL A 103 -11.10 -18.86 12.88
C VAL A 103 -12.18 -19.25 13.87
N LYS A 104 -13.42 -19.32 13.40
CA LYS A 104 -14.47 -19.98 14.19
C LYS A 104 -14.07 -21.44 14.28
N GLU A 105 -13.52 -21.88 15.41
CA GLU A 105 -13.56 -23.29 15.78
C GLU A 105 -15.06 -23.62 15.78
N GLN A 106 -15.55 -24.29 14.72
CA GLN A 106 -16.85 -24.93 14.79
C GLN A 106 -16.68 -26.01 15.85
N ASP A 107 -17.23 -25.77 17.05
CA ASP A 107 -17.55 -26.83 17.99
C ASP A 107 -18.28 -27.92 17.19
N GLN A 108 -17.67 -29.10 17.11
CA GLN A 108 -18.32 -30.31 16.63
C GLN A 108 -19.41 -30.74 17.60
#